data_AF-A0AAU9SH76-F1
#
_entry.id   AF-A0AAU9SH76-F1
#
_cell.length_a   1.000
_cell.length_b   1.000
_cell.length_c   1.000
_cell.angle_alpha   90.00
_cell.angle_beta   90.00
_cell.angle_gamma   90.00
#
_symmetry.space_group_name_H-M   'P 1'
#
loop_
_entity.id
_entity.type
_entity.pdbx_description
1 polymer ?
#
loop_
_entity_poly.entity_id
_entity_poly.type
_entity_poly.pdbx_seq_one_letter_code
_entity_poly.pdbx_strand_id
1 'polypeptide(L)'
;MRLTGKAPSRAEFFIESRTKPDGSFICEKAKTCAEELTKLLCQNSQVINNVPARLDDEYARVFGPERPGRIRGVGRGPTPSTLARRSAATRAETENSEVIVQLQEEVKGFKDQATAWTSSFAVAFGNIPNPTFANMPTLPNPQEMDDGAN
;
A
#
# COMPACT_ATOMS: atom_id res chain seq x y z
N MET A 1 22.09 30.98 -24.80
CA MET A 1 21.15 31.20 -23.67
C MET A 1 20.21 32.34 -24.03
N ARG A 2 19.02 32.01 -24.53
CA ARG A 2 17.98 33.02 -24.80
C ARG A 2 17.58 33.66 -23.47
N LEU A 3 17.55 35.01 -23.42
CA LEU A 3 17.23 35.78 -22.21
C LEU A 3 15.73 35.87 -21.91
N THR A 4 14.90 35.19 -22.70
CA THR A 4 13.51 34.97 -22.36
C THR A 4 13.46 34.05 -21.14
N GLY A 5 12.91 34.51 -20.01
CA GLY A 5 12.70 33.72 -18.79
C GLY A 5 11.73 32.53 -18.95
N LYS A 6 11.58 32.01 -20.16
CA LYS A 6 10.78 30.87 -20.54
C LYS A 6 11.66 29.62 -20.45
N ALA A 7 11.19 28.62 -19.69
CA ALA A 7 11.83 27.32 -19.66
C ALA A 7 11.78 26.69 -21.08
N PRO A 8 12.92 26.24 -21.63
CA PRO A 8 12.93 25.59 -22.94
C PRO A 8 12.22 24.24 -22.87
N SER A 9 11.59 23.83 -23.97
CA SER A 9 11.05 22.47 -24.08
C SER A 9 12.17 21.44 -24.18
N ARG A 10 11.86 20.15 -23.96
CA ARG A 10 12.84 19.07 -24.09
C ARG A 10 13.40 18.96 -25.52
N ALA A 11 12.55 19.19 -26.52
CA ALA A 11 12.96 19.23 -27.92
C ALA A 11 13.91 20.41 -28.19
N GLU A 12 13.59 21.61 -27.70
CA GLU A 12 14.46 22.79 -27.81
C GLU A 12 15.81 22.55 -27.12
N PHE A 13 15.79 21.98 -25.91
CA PHE A 13 16.99 21.66 -25.15
C PHE A 13 17.89 20.65 -25.88
N PHE A 14 17.29 19.63 -26.53
CA PHE A 14 18.05 18.67 -27.34
C PHE A 14 18.73 19.36 -28.52
N ILE A 15 18.00 20.22 -29.25
CA ILE A 15 18.56 20.94 -30.40
C ILE A 15 19.70 21.86 -29.93
N GLU A 16 19.49 22.68 -28.90
CA GLU A 16 20.52 23.61 -28.41
C GLU A 16 21.76 22.88 -27.87
N SER A 17 21.58 21.78 -27.12
CA SER A 17 22.71 20.99 -26.59
C SER A 17 23.50 20.20 -27.65
N ARG A 18 22.91 19.98 -28.83
CA ARG A 18 23.54 19.24 -29.95
C ARG A 18 23.96 20.12 -31.12
N THR A 19 23.74 21.43 -31.01
CA THR A 19 24.17 22.43 -31.98
C THR A 19 25.40 23.14 -31.45
N LYS A 20 26.45 23.21 -32.25
CA LYS A 20 27.67 23.96 -31.94
C LYS A 20 27.44 25.46 -32.16
N PRO A 21 28.33 26.34 -31.65
CA PRO A 21 28.24 27.77 -31.88
C PRO A 21 28.29 28.19 -33.37
N ASP A 22 28.88 27.35 -34.24
CA ASP A 22 28.93 27.55 -35.69
C ASP A 22 27.60 27.17 -36.40
N GLY A 23 26.60 26.68 -35.67
CA GLY A 23 25.33 26.20 -36.21
C GLY A 23 25.39 24.76 -36.76
N SER A 24 26.55 24.11 -36.75
CA SER A 24 26.68 22.70 -37.15
C SER A 24 26.27 21.77 -36.02
N PHE A 25 25.77 20.58 -36.38
CA PHE A 25 25.46 19.56 -35.39
C PHE A 25 26.69 18.74 -35.00
N ILE A 26 26.70 18.23 -33.77
CA ILE A 26 27.81 17.41 -33.25
C ILE A 26 27.97 16.10 -34.06
N CYS A 27 26.89 15.50 -34.54
CA CYS A 27 26.90 14.30 -35.38
C CYS A 27 25.68 14.23 -36.31
N GLU A 28 25.75 13.39 -37.36
CA GLU A 28 24.66 13.21 -38.33
C GLU A 28 23.36 12.72 -37.70
N LYS A 29 23.45 11.76 -36.76
CA LYS A 29 22.26 11.29 -36.03
C LYS A 29 21.56 12.42 -35.27
N ALA A 30 22.33 13.31 -34.65
CA ALA A 30 21.77 14.46 -33.95
C ALA A 30 21.11 15.44 -34.93
N LYS A 31 21.71 15.63 -36.12
CA LYS A 31 21.12 16.44 -37.20
C LYS A 31 19.76 15.89 -37.63
N THR A 32 19.67 14.60 -37.96
CA THR A 32 18.41 13.97 -38.39
C THR A 32 17.32 14.11 -37.33
N CYS A 33 17.63 13.81 -36.06
CA CYS A 33 16.66 13.97 -34.99
C CYS A 33 16.26 15.45 -34.77
N ALA A 34 17.22 16.39 -34.87
CA ALA A 34 16.93 17.82 -34.71
C ALA A 34 16.03 18.35 -35.84
N GLU A 35 16.20 17.88 -37.07
CA GLU A 35 15.34 18.23 -38.21
C GLU A 35 13.90 17.73 -38.01
N GLU A 36 13.73 16.49 -37.54
CA GLU A 36 12.41 15.93 -37.19
C GLU A 36 11.75 16.71 -36.05
N LEU A 37 12.50 17.03 -34.99
CA LEU A 37 12.00 17.83 -33.87
C LEU A 37 11.58 19.24 -34.33
N THR A 38 12.40 19.89 -35.15
CA THR A 38 12.10 21.23 -35.67
C THR A 38 10.82 21.21 -36.49
N LYS A 39 10.63 20.19 -37.33
CA LYS A 39 9.39 19.99 -38.09
C LYS A 39 8.16 19.85 -37.18
N LEU A 40 8.26 19.06 -36.11
CA LEU A 40 7.16 18.88 -35.15
C LEU A 40 6.87 20.16 -34.36
N LEU A 41 7.90 20.90 -33.94
CA LEU A 41 7.74 22.18 -33.24
C LEU A 41 7.07 23.23 -34.12
N CYS A 42 7.38 23.27 -35.42
CA CYS A 42 6.69 24.15 -36.37
C CYS A 42 5.21 23.77 -36.56
N GLN A 43 4.86 22.48 -36.48
CA GLN A 43 3.49 22.00 -36.59
C GLN A 43 2.67 22.29 -35.32
N ASN A 44 3.28 22.10 -34.15
CA ASN A 44 2.69 22.36 -32.85
C ASN A 44 2.96 23.80 -32.38
N SER A 45 2.56 24.80 -33.16
CA SER A 45 2.67 26.23 -32.81
C SER A 45 1.87 26.65 -31.56
N GLN A 46 1.30 25.71 -30.81
CA GLN A 46 0.77 25.91 -29.48
C GLN A 46 1.96 26.19 -28.54
N VAL A 47 2.29 27.47 -28.42
CA VAL A 47 3.27 28.00 -27.46
C VAL A 47 2.70 27.84 -26.05
N ILE A 48 2.57 26.62 -25.56
CA ILE A 48 2.08 26.38 -24.21
C ILE A 48 3.28 26.51 -23.27
N ASN A 49 3.40 27.70 -22.70
CA ASN A 49 4.44 28.06 -21.75
C ASN A 49 4.29 27.20 -20.48
N ASN A 50 5.43 26.80 -19.89
CA ASN A 50 5.50 26.11 -18.60
C ASN A 50 4.74 24.78 -18.52
N VAL A 51 4.55 24.09 -19.64
CA VAL A 51 4.00 22.73 -19.61
C VAL A 51 5.12 21.77 -19.24
N PRO A 52 4.98 20.99 -18.14
CA PRO A 52 5.92 19.94 -17.82
C PRO A 52 6.00 18.95 -18.99
N ALA A 53 7.18 18.35 -19.20
CA ALA A 53 7.39 17.37 -20.27
C ALA A 53 6.23 16.35 -20.30
N ARG A 54 5.54 16.29 -21.43
CA ARG A 54 4.38 15.39 -21.60
C ARG A 54 4.89 14.05 -22.11
N LEU A 55 4.15 12.99 -21.80
CA LEU A 55 4.48 11.65 -22.29
C LEU A 55 4.45 11.52 -23.82
N ASP A 56 3.71 12.41 -24.50
CA ASP A 56 3.53 12.46 -25.95
C ASP A 56 3.98 13.83 -26.53
N ASP A 57 5.03 14.41 -25.95
CA ASP A 57 5.63 15.64 -26.51
C ASP A 57 6.40 15.37 -27.81
N GLU A 58 6.83 16.44 -28.50
CA GLU A 58 7.54 16.33 -29.77
C GLU A 58 8.80 15.47 -29.63
N TYR A 59 9.43 15.50 -28.45
CA TYR A 59 10.59 14.67 -28.18
C TYR A 59 10.20 13.19 -28.10
N ALA A 60 9.17 12.84 -27.35
CA ALA A 60 8.70 11.46 -27.22
C ALA A 60 8.26 10.88 -28.57
N ARG A 61 7.78 11.72 -29.50
CA ARG A 61 7.45 11.29 -30.85
C ARG A 61 8.66 10.90 -31.70
N VAL A 62 9.81 11.55 -31.50
CA VAL A 62 11.07 11.26 -32.23
C VAL A 62 11.86 10.14 -31.56
N PHE A 63 11.98 10.16 -30.23
CA PHE A 63 12.83 9.22 -29.48
C PHE A 63 12.08 8.06 -28.83
N GLY A 64 10.75 8.09 -28.88
CA GLY A 64 9.88 7.21 -28.11
C GLY A 64 9.63 7.71 -26.69
N PRO A 65 8.70 7.05 -25.97
CA PRO A 65 8.41 7.36 -24.57
C PRO A 65 9.67 7.34 -23.72
N GLU A 66 9.80 8.34 -22.84
CA GLU A 66 10.92 8.38 -21.90
C GLU A 66 10.91 7.12 -21.01
N ARG A 67 12.03 6.40 -20.99
CA ARG A 67 12.18 5.23 -20.13
C ARG A 67 12.51 5.71 -18.71
N PRO A 68 11.64 5.49 -17.71
CA PRO A 68 11.96 5.80 -16.33
C PRO A 68 13.05 4.84 -15.84
N GLY A 69 14.31 5.22 -16.05
CA GLY A 69 15.48 4.49 -15.57
C GLY A 69 15.94 5.02 -14.22
N ARG A 70 16.48 4.13 -13.37
CA ARG A 70 17.21 4.56 -12.17
C ARG A 70 18.54 5.17 -12.61
N ILE A 71 18.64 6.50 -12.59
CA ILE A 71 19.93 7.19 -12.76
C ILE A 71 20.74 6.96 -11.48
N ARG A 72 21.81 6.16 -11.57
CA ARG A 72 22.77 6.02 -10.48
C ARG A 72 23.78 7.18 -10.56
N GLY A 73 23.53 8.24 -9.81
CA GLY A 73 24.49 9.33 -9.64
C GLY A 73 25.70 8.86 -8.82
N VAL A 74 26.72 8.32 -9.48
CA VAL A 74 28.02 8.08 -8.83
C VAL A 74 28.59 9.43 -8.37
N GLY A 75 28.96 9.55 -7.09
CA GLY A 75 29.56 10.76 -6.51
C GLY A 75 28.60 11.92 -6.21
N ARG A 76 27.27 11.75 -6.34
CA ARG A 76 26.26 12.80 -6.10
C ARG A 76 25.34 12.54 -4.90
N GLY A 77 25.73 11.66 -3.98
CA GLY A 77 25.00 11.39 -2.74
C GLY A 77 25.96 11.20 -1.56
N PRO A 78 25.49 11.39 -0.31
CA PRO A 78 26.28 11.05 0.86
C PRO A 78 26.75 9.60 0.74
N THR A 79 28.03 9.35 1.05
CA THR A 79 28.58 7.99 1.10
C THR A 79 27.67 7.14 1.99
N PRO A 80 27.13 6.01 1.50
CA PRO A 80 26.14 5.22 2.23
C PRO A 80 26.65 4.62 3.56
N SER A 81 27.91 4.84 3.93
CA SER A 81 28.47 4.50 5.23
C SER A 81 27.98 5.39 6.38
N THR A 82 27.43 6.58 6.11
CA THR A 82 26.96 7.51 7.16
C THR A 82 25.44 7.63 7.25
N LEU A 83 24.68 7.00 6.35
CA LEU A 83 23.22 7.01 6.41
C LEU A 83 22.73 5.65 6.92
N ALA A 84 22.40 5.58 8.20
CA ALA A 84 21.61 4.47 8.74
C ALA A 84 20.32 4.37 7.91
N ARG A 85 20.26 3.35 7.06
CA ARG A 85 19.14 3.11 6.15
C ARG A 85 17.92 2.71 6.98
N ARG A 86 17.13 3.68 7.42
CA ARG A 86 15.74 3.43 7.83
C ARG A 86 14.93 3.31 6.54
N SER A 87 14.86 2.11 5.99
CA SER A 87 13.98 1.80 4.87
C SER A 87 12.51 1.99 5.27
N ALA A 88 11.66 2.42 4.34
CA ALA A 88 10.21 2.48 4.58
C ALA A 88 9.64 1.12 5.05
N ALA A 89 10.27 0.01 4.64
CA ALA A 89 9.98 -1.34 5.13
C ALA A 89 10.08 -1.46 6.66
N THR A 90 11.12 -0.88 7.28
CA THR A 90 11.30 -0.97 8.74
C THR A 90 10.27 -0.14 9.51
N ARG A 91 9.65 0.87 8.88
CA ARG A 91 8.59 1.66 9.52
C ARG A 91 7.24 0.95 9.46
N ALA A 92 6.92 0.31 8.33
CA ALA A 92 5.71 -0.50 8.21
C ALA A 92 5.77 -1.75 9.11
N GLU A 93 6.94 -2.36 9.26
CA GLU A 93 7.13 -3.50 10.19
C GLU A 93 6.94 -3.09 11.66
N THR A 94 7.41 -1.91 12.08
CA THR A 94 7.18 -1.42 13.45
C THR A 94 5.72 -1.10 13.71
N GLU A 95 5.04 -0.43 12.78
CA GLU A 95 3.61 -0.08 12.92
C GLU A 95 2.75 -1.37 12.94
N ASN A 96 3.04 -2.35 12.09
CA ASN A 96 2.36 -3.65 12.11
C ASN A 96 2.62 -4.41 13.42
N SER A 97 3.84 -4.35 13.97
CA SER A 97 4.16 -5.00 15.23
C SER A 97 3.40 -4.38 16.41
N GLU A 98 3.23 -3.05 16.44
CA GLU A 98 2.47 -2.37 17.49
C GLU A 98 0.98 -2.73 17.44
N VAL A 99 0.38 -2.74 16.25
CA VAL A 99 -1.03 -3.13 16.08
C VAL A 99 -1.27 -4.59 16.47
N ILE A 100 -0.34 -5.50 16.13
CA ILE A 100 -0.45 -6.91 16.51
C ILE A 100 -0.38 -7.08 18.02
N VAL A 101 0.48 -6.34 18.72
CA VAL A 101 0.59 -6.39 20.19
C VAL A 101 -0.72 -5.91 20.84
N GLN A 102 -1.29 -4.79 20.38
CA GLN A 102 -2.57 -4.28 20.91
C GLN A 102 -3.71 -5.29 20.70
N LEU A 103 -3.84 -5.85 19.50
CA LEU A 103 -4.86 -6.86 19.22
C LEU A 103 -4.70 -8.11 20.09
N GLN A 104 -3.47 -8.55 20.35
CA GLN A 104 -3.21 -9.67 21.25
C GLN A 104 -3.61 -9.37 22.70
N GLU A 105 -3.39 -8.15 23.18
CA GLU A 105 -3.83 -7.71 24.49
C GLU A 105 -5.36 -7.69 24.61
N GLU A 106 -6.07 -7.17 23.60
CA GLU A 106 -7.53 -7.18 23.56
C GLU A 106 -8.10 -8.61 23.55
N VAL A 107 -7.55 -9.50 22.71
CA VAL A 107 -7.95 -10.91 22.64
C VAL A 107 -7.72 -11.62 23.97
N LYS A 108 -6.60 -11.31 24.64
CA LYS A 108 -6.32 -11.84 25.98
C LYS A 108 -7.34 -11.35 27.00
N GLY A 109 -7.63 -10.05 27.02
CA GLY A 109 -8.62 -9.47 27.93
C GLY A 109 -10.01 -10.07 27.73
N PHE A 110 -10.43 -10.26 26.48
CA PHE A 110 -11.70 -10.90 26.16
C PHE A 110 -11.74 -12.36 26.63
N LYS A 111 -10.65 -13.11 26.43
CA LYS A 111 -10.52 -14.49 26.90
C LYS A 111 -10.64 -14.58 28.43
N ASP A 112 -9.95 -13.69 29.15
CA ASP A 112 -9.99 -13.66 30.61
C ASP A 112 -11.42 -13.37 31.11
N GLN A 113 -12.13 -12.44 30.48
CA GLN A 113 -13.53 -12.15 30.80
C GLN A 113 -14.46 -13.36 30.58
N ALA A 114 -14.30 -14.08 29.45
CA ALA A 114 -15.07 -15.28 29.17
C ALA A 114 -14.82 -16.39 30.21
N THR A 115 -13.56 -16.56 30.67
CA THR A 115 -13.25 -17.51 31.75
C THR A 115 -13.85 -17.10 33.09
N ALA A 116 -13.90 -15.81 33.39
CA ALA A 116 -14.52 -15.28 34.61
C ALA A 116 -16.03 -15.56 34.64
N TRP A 117 -16.74 -15.31 33.53
CA TRP A 117 -18.16 -15.64 33.42
C TRP A 117 -18.43 -17.13 33.54
N THR A 118 -17.62 -17.96 32.88
CA THR A 118 -17.74 -19.43 32.95
C THR A 118 -17.62 -19.92 34.40
N SER A 119 -16.67 -19.38 35.15
CA SER A 119 -16.48 -19.71 36.56
C SER A 119 -17.65 -19.22 37.43
N SER A 120 -18.15 -18.01 37.18
CA SER A 120 -19.31 -17.46 37.89
C SER A 120 -20.58 -18.29 37.65
N PHE A 121 -20.84 -18.70 36.41
CA PHE A 121 -21.96 -19.57 36.09
C PHE A 121 -21.85 -20.95 36.76
N ALA A 122 -20.68 -21.57 36.74
CA ALA A 122 -20.47 -22.86 37.41
C ALA A 122 -20.82 -22.78 38.91
N VAL A 123 -20.44 -21.69 39.59
CA VAL A 123 -20.77 -21.47 41.00
C VAL A 123 -22.26 -21.20 41.21
N ALA A 124 -22.88 -20.37 40.37
CA ALA A 124 -24.29 -20.00 40.50
C ALA A 124 -25.22 -21.21 40.30
N PHE A 125 -24.94 -22.05 39.30
CA PHE A 125 -25.76 -23.21 38.98
C PHE A 125 -25.43 -24.46 39.81
N GLY A 126 -24.20 -24.61 40.31
CA GLY A 126 -23.82 -25.73 41.19
C GLY A 126 -24.50 -25.71 42.56
N ASN A 127 -24.99 -24.55 43.01
CA ASN A 127 -25.63 -24.38 44.32
C ASN A 127 -27.17 -24.33 44.27
N ILE A 128 -27.79 -24.65 43.13
CA ILE A 128 -29.25 -24.68 43.03
C ILE A 128 -29.75 -25.98 43.69
N PRO A 129 -30.50 -25.90 44.81
CA PRO A 129 -31.06 -27.09 45.42
C PRO A 129 -32.06 -27.73 44.46
N ASN A 130 -32.00 -29.06 44.35
CA ASN A 130 -32.99 -29.82 43.58
C ASN A 130 -34.37 -29.59 44.21
N PRO A 131 -35.40 -29.10 43.46
CA PRO A 131 -36.69 -28.84 44.05
C PRO A 131 -37.32 -30.14 44.57
N THR A 132 -37.64 -30.16 45.86
CA THR A 132 -38.42 -31.25 46.47
C THR A 132 -39.86 -31.14 45.98
N PHE A 133 -40.29 -32.03 45.08
CA PHE A 133 -41.70 -32.16 44.71
C PHE A 133 -42.47 -32.83 45.85
N ALA A 134 -42.83 -32.06 46.88
CA ALA A 134 -43.78 -32.50 47.89
C ALA A 134 -45.17 -32.60 47.20
N ASN A 135 -45.70 -33.82 47.07
CA ASN A 135 -46.99 -34.20 46.43
C ASN A 135 -46.96 -34.78 45.00
N MET A 136 -45.91 -35.51 44.59
CA MET A 136 -46.12 -36.52 43.54
C MET A 136 -46.77 -37.77 44.17
N PRO A 137 -48.01 -38.16 43.82
CA PRO A 137 -48.54 -39.43 44.26
C PRO A 137 -47.62 -40.55 43.75
N THR A 138 -47.10 -41.35 44.67
CA THR A 138 -46.30 -42.53 44.33
C THR A 138 -47.24 -43.50 43.61
N LEU A 139 -46.96 -43.83 42.34
CA LEU A 139 -47.73 -44.82 41.60
C LEU A 139 -47.67 -46.16 42.36
N PRO A 140 -48.81 -46.81 42.65
CA PRO A 140 -48.80 -48.14 43.25
C PRO A 140 -48.11 -49.13 42.31
N ASN A 141 -47.24 -49.95 42.88
CA ASN A 141 -46.44 -50.94 42.16
C ASN A 141 -47.38 -51.99 41.52
N PRO A 142 -47.27 -52.33 40.23
CA PRO A 142 -48.20 -53.25 39.54
C PRO A 142 -48.19 -54.73 39.98
N GLN A 143 -47.62 -55.10 41.13
CA GLN A 143 -47.41 -56.50 41.52
C GLN A 143 -48.24 -56.99 42.71
N GLU A 144 -49.32 -56.30 43.08
CA GLU A 144 -50.33 -56.83 44.03
C GLU A 144 -51.70 -57.03 43.34
N MET A 145 -51.69 -57.74 42.20
CA MET A 145 -52.88 -58.37 41.63
C MET A 145 -52.56 -59.83 41.30
N ASP A 146 -52.21 -60.59 42.32
CA ASP A 146 -52.41 -62.03 42.32
C ASP A 146 -52.57 -62.46 43.78
N ASP A 147 -53.79 -62.88 44.13
CA ASP A 147 -54.13 -63.90 45.13
C ASP A 147 -55.54 -63.64 45.69
N GLY A 148 -56.48 -64.54 45.36
CA GLY A 148 -57.68 -64.72 46.18
C GLY A 148 -59.01 -64.89 45.46
N ALA A 149 -59.07 -65.72 44.42
CA ALA A 149 -60.33 -66.39 44.06
C ALA A 149 -60.38 -67.76 44.75
N ASN A 150 -61.23 -67.88 45.77
CA ASN A 150 -62.01 -69.09 46.06
C ASN A 150 -63.32 -68.70 46.75
#